data_AF-A0A3A5WHG9-F1
#
_entry.id   AF-A0A3A5WHG9-F1
#
_cell.length_a   1.000
_cell.length_b   1.000
_cell.length_c   1.000
_cell.angle_alpha   90.00
_cell.angle_beta   90.00
_cell.angle_gamma   90.00
#
_symmetry.space_group_name_H-M   'P 1'
#
loop_
_entity.id
_entity.type
_entity.pdbx_description
1 polymer ?
#
loop_
_entity_poly.entity_id
_entity_poly.type
_entity_poly.pdbx_seq_one_letter_code
_entity_poly.pdbx_strand_id
1 'polypeptide(L)' 'MHDYQEGDRVAIVLDGGQQMGMPHRRFQGRTGFIQKRQGVAWVVSVK' A
#
# COMPACT_ATOMS: atom_id res chain seq x y z
N MET A 1 4.16 -13.23 6.58
CA MET A 1 3.80 -11.80 6.50
C MET A 1 5.06 -11.09 6.05
N HIS A 2 5.00 -10.22 5.03
CA HIS A 2 6.19 -9.48 4.62
C HIS A 2 6.39 -8.31 5.58
N ASP A 3 7.56 -8.23 6.20
CA ASP A 3 7.94 -7.12 7.04
C ASP A 3 8.35 -5.96 6.15
N TYR A 4 7.53 -4.92 6.16
CA TYR A 4 7.80 -3.67 5.46
C TYR A 4 8.31 -2.62 6.44
N GLN A 5 9.23 -1.78 5.97
CA GLN A 5 9.80 -0.67 6.70
C GLN A 5 9.48 0.67 6.01
N GLU A 6 9.60 1.76 6.78
CA GLU A 6 9.51 3.11 6.23
C GLU A 6 10.66 3.34 5.24
N GLY A 7 10.35 3.88 4.06
CA GLY A 7 11.30 4.03 2.96
C GLY A 7 11.27 2.90 1.92
N ASP A 8 10.63 1.76 2.21
CA ASP A 8 10.55 0.66 1.26
C ASP A 8 9.71 1.01 0.05
N ARG A 9 10.14 0.51 -1.12
CA ARG A 9 9.43 0.65 -2.38
C ARG A 9 8.45 -0.52 -2.55
N VAL A 10 7.17 -0.20 -2.69
CA VAL A 10 6.09 -1.19 -2.75
C VAL A 10 5.16 -0.94 -3.93
N ALA A 11 4.62 -2.02 -4.50
CA ALA A 11 3.59 -1.96 -5.53
C ALA A 11 2.19 -2.09 -4.91
N ILE A 12 1.26 -1.28 -5.39
CA ILE A 12 -0.14 -1.31 -4.96
C ILE A 12 -0.89 -2.29 -5.88
N VAL A 13 -1.23 -3.45 -5.32
CA VAL A 13 -2.01 -4.49 -6.00
C VAL A 13 -3.28 -4.76 -5.19
N LEU A 14 -4.42 -4.48 -5.79
CA LEU A 14 -5.74 -4.72 -5.22
C LEU A 14 -6.10 -6.19 -5.37
N ASP A 15 -6.52 -6.79 -4.26
CA ASP A 15 -7.11 -8.13 -4.21
C ASP A 15 -8.62 -7.99 -4.08
N GLY A 16 -9.37 -8.52 -5.06
CA GLY A 16 -10.83 -8.46 -5.08
C GLY A 16 -11.50 -9.27 -3.95
N GLY A 17 -10.77 -10.17 -3.29
CA GLY A 17 -11.22 -10.88 -2.10
C GLY A 17 -11.17 -10.04 -0.82
N GLN A 18 -10.37 -8.96 -0.80
CA GLN A 18 -10.14 -8.15 0.40
C GLN A 18 -10.92 -6.84 0.35
N GLN A 19 -12.04 -6.76 1.06
CA GLN A 19 -12.93 -5.58 1.00
C GLN A 19 -12.44 -4.39 1.86
N MET A 20 -11.76 -4.66 2.98
CA MET A 20 -11.35 -3.63 3.93
C MET A 20 -9.92 -3.13 3.65
N GLY A 21 -9.70 -1.82 3.83
CA GLY A 21 -8.38 -1.21 3.65
C GLY A 21 -7.93 -1.08 2.18
N MET A 22 -8.83 -1.29 1.23
CA MET A 22 -8.52 -1.18 -0.19
C MET A 22 -8.35 0.29 -0.62
N PRO A 23 -7.23 0.63 -1.28
CA PRO A 23 -7.07 1.94 -1.91
C PRO A 23 -7.97 2.06 -3.16
N HIS A 24 -8.17 3.30 -3.61
CA HIS A 24 -8.97 3.55 -4.81
C HIS A 24 -8.36 2.85 -6.05
N ARG A 25 -9.22 2.28 -6.91
CA ARG A 25 -8.83 1.52 -8.13
C ARG A 25 -7.85 2.21 -9.07
N ARG A 26 -7.77 3.55 -9.01
CA ARG A 26 -6.84 4.37 -9.81
C ARG A 26 -5.37 4.13 -9.49
N PHE A 27 -5.08 3.59 -8.31
CA PHE A 27 -3.72 3.35 -7.84
C PHE A 27 -3.25 1.91 -8.12
N GLN A 28 -4.10 1.07 -8.72
CA GLN A 28 -3.74 -0.28 -9.15
C GLN A 28 -2.50 -0.24 -10.04
N GLY A 29 -1.51 -1.08 -9.71
CA GLY A 29 -0.28 -1.21 -10.49
C GLY A 29 0.71 -0.05 -10.34
N ARG A 30 0.41 0.96 -9.51
CA ARG A 30 1.39 2.00 -9.19
C ARG A 30 2.39 1.50 -8.15
N THR A 31 3.61 2.00 -8.25
CA THR A 31 4.67 1.79 -7.26
C THR A 31 4.87 3.07 -6.46
N GLY A 32 5.03 2.95 -5.15
CA GLY A 32 5.23 4.06 -4.24
C GLY A 32 6.23 3.73 -3.15
N PHE A 33 6.41 4.65 -2.21
CA PHE A 33 7.25 4.47 -1.04
C PHE A 33 6.42 4.58 0.24
N ILE A 34 6.72 3.72 1.20
CA ILE A 34 6.08 3.75 2.53
C ILE A 34 6.61 4.96 3.29
N GLN A 35 5.72 5.84 3.73
CA GLN A 35 6.08 6.97 4.57
C GLN A 35 6.03 6.61 6.05
N LYS A 36 4.96 5.93 6.47
CA LYS A 36 4.74 5.56 7.87
C LYS A 36 3.69 4.47 8.02
N ARG A 37 3.65 3.88 9.21
CA ARG A 37 2.57 2.99 9.65
C ARG A 37 1.41 3.76 10.28
N GLN A 38 0.18 3.38 9.96
CA GLN A 38 -1.05 3.90 10.58
C GLN A 38 -1.91 2.73 11.06
N GLY A 39 -1.72 2.34 12.33
CA GLY A 39 -2.36 1.16 12.91
C GLY A 39 -1.92 -0.13 12.19
N VAL A 40 -2.88 -0.82 11.56
CA VAL A 40 -2.64 -2.02 10.75
C VAL A 40 -2.33 -1.71 9.28
N ALA A 41 -2.54 -0.46 8.84
CA ALA A 41 -2.36 -0.04 7.45
C ALA A 41 -1.05 0.75 7.27
N TRP A 42 -0.64 0.90 6.01
CA TRP A 42 0.54 1.66 5.60
C TRP A 42 0.14 2.90 4.81
N VAL A 43 0.81 4.01 5.07
CA VAL A 43 0.67 5.23 4.27
C VAL A 43 1.72 5.18 3.16
N VAL A 44 1.25 5.04 1.92
CA VAL A 44 2.11 4.96 0.73
C VAL A 44 1.96 6.23 -0.09
N SER A 45 3.10 6.84 -0.44
CA SER A 45 3.13 7.97 -1.34
C SER A 45 3.38 7.50 -2.76
N VAL A 46 2.50 7.94 -3.67
CA VAL A 46 2.47 7.56 -5.08
C VAL A 46 2.47 8.83 -5.91
N LYS A 47 3.32 8.90 -6.94
CA LYS A 47 3.29 9.97 -7.95
C LYS A 47 2.23 9.66 -9.01
#